data_AF-A0A165EN27-F1
#
_entry.id   AF-A0A165EN27-F1
#
_cell.length_a   1.000
_cell.length_b   1.000
_cell.length_c   1.000
_cell.angle_alpha   90.00
_cell.angle_beta   90.00
_cell.angle_gamma   90.00
#
_symmetry.space_group_name_H-M   'P 1'
#
loop_
_entity.id
_entity.type
_entity.pdbx_description
1 polymer ?
#
loop_
_entity_poly.entity_id
_entity_poly.type
_entity_poly.pdbx_seq_one_letter_code
_entity_poly.pdbx_strand_id
1 'polypeptide(L)'
;MDMCLAEAARREELEVRTLNAEQTRIRDEVLSGKNTFITGAAGTGKTVLLRSIIKALYERYADEPETVAVTASTGVAAVNIAGITLHAFAGVGLGHGSASRLAEMIEGNPRARDRWLFLQVLIIDEKFYKLVDDIRNGRLSEELLAKLDALSRTVIYPDGRRPTEL
;
A
#
# COMPACT_ATOMS: atom_id res chain seq x y z
N MET A 1 -17.15 -19.20 1.15
CA MET A 1 -17.28 -17.96 0.37
C MET A 1 -15.98 -17.17 0.55
N ASP A 2 -14.97 -17.28 -0.30
CA ASP A 2 -14.88 -17.99 -1.58
C ASP A 2 -13.46 -18.51 -1.81
N MET A 3 -13.43 -19.77 -2.26
CA MET A 3 -12.34 -20.48 -2.96
C MET A 3 -11.81 -19.73 -4.20
N CYS A 4 -12.41 -18.59 -4.57
CA CYS A 4 -12.18 -17.82 -5.79
C CYS A 4 -10.85 -17.04 -5.78
N LEU A 5 -10.31 -16.69 -4.60
CA LEU A 5 -9.03 -15.97 -4.51
C LEU A 5 -7.82 -16.88 -4.77
N ALA A 6 -7.91 -18.16 -4.40
CA ALA A 6 -6.86 -19.15 -4.67
C ALA A 6 -6.80 -19.57 -6.15
N GLU A 7 -7.93 -19.50 -6.87
CA GLU A 7 -7.98 -19.83 -8.31
C GLU A 7 -7.50 -18.68 -9.21
N ALA A 8 -7.67 -17.42 -8.79
CA ALA A 8 -7.17 -16.26 -9.54
C ALA A 8 -5.63 -16.20 -9.62
N ALA A 9 -4.95 -16.79 -8.63
CA ALA A 9 -3.48 -16.89 -8.60
C ALA A 9 -2.91 -17.84 -9.68
N ARG A 10 -3.77 -18.59 -10.40
CA ARG A 10 -3.35 -19.64 -11.35
C ARG A 10 -3.47 -19.28 -12.84
N ARG A 11 -3.87 -18.06 -13.20
CA ARG A 11 -3.98 -17.63 -14.60
C ARG A 11 -3.40 -16.24 -14.83
N GLU A 12 -2.08 -16.19 -14.89
CA GLU A 12 -1.28 -15.55 -15.94
C GLU A 12 0.16 -15.87 -15.58
N GLU A 13 0.85 -16.67 -16.39
CA GLU A 13 2.31 -16.72 -16.41
C GLU A 13 2.79 -15.32 -16.84
N LEU A 14 2.80 -14.40 -15.88
CA LEU A 14 3.29 -13.04 -16.05
C LEU A 14 4.78 -13.16 -16.33
N GLU A 15 5.17 -12.91 -17.59
CA GLU A 15 6.56 -12.76 -18.02
C GLU A 15 7.35 -12.07 -16.90
N VAL A 16 8.23 -12.82 -16.25
CA VAL A 16 9.17 -12.27 -15.27
C VAL A 16 10.18 -11.45 -16.08
N ARG A 17 9.80 -10.22 -16.43
CA ARG A 17 10.75 -9.23 -16.93
C ARG A 17 11.75 -9.01 -15.81
N THR A 18 13.02 -9.30 -16.09
CA THR A 18 14.13 -9.09 -15.15
C THR A 18 14.15 -7.64 -14.72
N LEU A 19 14.00 -7.39 -13.41
CA LEU A 19 14.13 -6.06 -12.84
C LEU A 19 15.56 -5.55 -13.05
N ASN A 20 15.71 -4.25 -13.31
CA ASN A 20 17.04 -3.63 -13.31
C ASN A 20 17.60 -3.51 -11.88
N ALA A 21 18.85 -3.08 -11.74
CA ALA A 21 19.51 -2.99 -10.43
C ALA A 21 18.81 -2.04 -9.44
N GLU A 22 18.29 -0.90 -9.93
CA GLU A 22 17.57 0.07 -9.12
C GLU A 22 16.22 -0.49 -8.63
N GLN A 23 15.44 -1.08 -9.54
CA GLN A 23 14.16 -1.73 -9.23
C GLN A 23 14.34 -2.89 -8.26
N THR A 24 15.41 -3.68 -8.43
CA THR A 24 15.77 -4.77 -7.51
C THR A 24 16.06 -4.21 -6.12
N ARG A 25 16.86 -3.15 -6.02
CA ARG A 25 17.16 -2.50 -4.75
C ARG A 25 15.89 -1.96 -4.06
N ILE A 26 15.00 -1.29 -4.79
CA ILE A 26 13.74 -0.79 -4.25
C ILE A 26 12.87 -1.95 -3.72
N ARG A 27 12.78 -3.04 -4.47
CA ARG A 27 12.05 -4.24 -4.04
C ARG A 27 12.63 -4.78 -2.74
N ASP A 28 13.95 -4.92 -2.65
CA ASP A 28 14.62 -5.46 -1.46
C ASP A 28 14.45 -4.54 -0.23
N GLU A 29 14.44 -3.21 -0.43
CA GLU A 29 14.10 -2.24 0.62
C GLU A 29 12.66 -2.45 1.14
N VAL A 30 11.67 -2.59 0.26
CA VAL A 30 10.29 -2.90 0.66
C VAL A 30 10.22 -4.23 1.41
N LEU A 31 10.88 -5.27 0.89
CA LEU A 31 10.91 -6.58 1.54
C LEU A 31 11.61 -6.53 2.90
N SER A 32 12.59 -5.65 3.11
CA SER A 32 13.19 -5.47 4.44
C SER A 32 12.26 -4.76 5.46
N GLY A 33 11.05 -4.37 5.05
CA GLY A 33 10.05 -3.72 5.91
C GLY A 33 10.14 -2.20 5.92
N LYS A 34 10.85 -1.58 4.96
CA LYS A 34 10.92 -0.12 4.86
C LYS A 34 9.64 0.45 4.26
N ASN A 35 9.20 1.59 4.79
CA ASN A 35 8.16 2.39 4.16
C ASN A 35 8.74 3.12 2.95
N THR A 36 8.31 2.74 1.75
CA THR A 36 8.90 3.19 0.49
C THR A 36 7.88 3.91 -0.38
N PHE A 37 8.24 5.10 -0.85
CA PHE A 37 7.49 5.84 -1.86
C PHE A 37 8.15 5.70 -3.22
N ILE A 38 7.46 5.07 -4.18
CA ILE A 38 7.99 4.81 -5.52
C ILE A 38 7.40 5.82 -6.51
N THR A 39 8.28 6.60 -7.15
CA THR A 39 7.89 7.59 -8.16
C THR A 39 8.74 7.43 -9.44
N GLY A 40 8.33 8.11 -10.51
CA GLY A 40 9.01 8.09 -11.81
C GLY A 40 8.10 8.52 -12.94
N ALA A 41 8.66 8.88 -14.09
CA ALA A 41 7.90 9.27 -15.28
C ALA A 41 7.01 8.11 -15.81
N ALA A 42 6.07 8.44 -16.69
CA ALA A 42 5.32 7.41 -17.41
C ALA A 42 6.30 6.52 -18.22
N GLY A 43 6.02 5.22 -18.30
CA GLY A 43 6.86 4.28 -19.04
C GLY A 43 8.13 3.79 -18.31
N THR A 44 8.43 4.22 -17.09
CA THR A 44 9.61 3.77 -16.33
C THR A 44 9.48 2.37 -15.70
N GLY A 45 8.39 1.65 -15.97
CA GLY A 45 8.18 0.30 -15.46
C GLY A 45 7.71 0.20 -14.00
N LYS A 46 7.16 1.26 -13.41
CA LYS A 46 6.64 1.25 -12.03
C LYS A 46 5.63 0.13 -11.76
N THR A 47 4.67 -0.08 -12.67
CA THR A 47 3.69 -1.16 -12.55
C THR A 47 4.35 -2.55 -12.57
N VAL A 48 5.43 -2.71 -13.34
CA VAL A 48 6.20 -3.98 -13.38
C VAL A 48 6.92 -4.20 -12.06
N LEU A 49 7.59 -3.18 -11.52
CA LEU A 49 8.21 -3.23 -10.20
C LEU A 49 7.18 -3.54 -9.11
N LEU A 50 6.04 -2.85 -9.11
CA LEU A 50 4.98 -3.02 -8.12
C LEU A 50 4.43 -4.45 -8.12
N ARG A 51 4.18 -5.03 -9.30
CA ARG A 51 3.76 -6.43 -9.44
C ARG A 51 4.81 -7.41 -8.90
N SER A 52 6.09 -7.14 -9.15
CA SER A 52 7.17 -7.98 -8.59
C SER A 52 7.24 -7.88 -7.06
N ILE A 53 6.99 -6.69 -6.49
CA ILE A 53 6.93 -6.50 -5.03
C ILE A 53 5.74 -7.25 -4.45
N ILE A 54 4.55 -7.10 -5.04
CA ILE A 54 3.32 -7.80 -4.62
C ILE A 54 3.55 -9.31 -4.60
N LYS A 55 4.11 -9.87 -5.68
CA LYS A 55 4.43 -11.29 -5.78
C LYS A 55 5.34 -11.74 -4.63
N ALA A 56 6.46 -11.04 -4.43
CA ALA A 56 7.43 -11.40 -3.39
C ALA A 56 6.85 -11.27 -1.97
N LEU A 57 5.94 -10.31 -1.75
CA LEU A 57 5.24 -10.17 -0.47
C LEU A 57 4.26 -11.31 -0.23
N TYR A 58 3.46 -11.70 -1.22
CA TYR A 58 2.58 -12.86 -1.08
C TYR A 58 3.36 -14.17 -0.90
N GLU A 59 4.53 -14.31 -1.51
CA GLU A 59 5.43 -15.45 -1.25
C GLU A 59 5.97 -15.43 0.18
N ARG A 60 6.32 -14.25 0.72
CA ARG A 60 6.81 -14.09 2.09
C ARG A 60 5.73 -14.32 3.15
N TYR A 61 4.50 -13.87 2.89
CA TYR A 61 3.35 -14.02 3.78
C TYR A 61 2.42 -15.15 3.30
N ALA A 62 2.98 -16.23 2.73
CA ALA A 62 2.20 -17.30 2.13
C ALA A 62 1.26 -18.01 3.11
N ASP A 63 1.63 -18.07 4.39
CA ASP A 63 0.81 -18.66 5.46
C ASP A 63 -0.31 -17.74 5.94
N GLU A 64 -0.19 -16.42 5.70
CA GLU A 64 -1.11 -15.38 6.16
C GLU A 64 -1.31 -14.29 5.06
N PRO A 65 -1.78 -14.65 3.85
CA PRO A 65 -1.81 -13.74 2.71
C PRO A 65 -2.72 -12.53 2.93
N GLU A 66 -3.72 -12.63 3.81
CA GLU A 66 -4.63 -11.55 4.20
C GLU A 66 -3.93 -10.37 4.90
N THR A 67 -2.70 -10.56 5.38
CA THR A 67 -1.93 -9.48 6.02
C THR A 67 -1.30 -8.52 5.02
N VAL A 68 -1.39 -8.81 3.71
CA VAL A 68 -0.94 -7.95 2.62
C VAL A 68 -2.16 -7.38 1.91
N ALA A 69 -2.37 -6.06 2.03
CA ALA A 69 -3.44 -5.36 1.32
C ALA A 69 -2.89 -4.65 0.09
N VAL A 70 -3.35 -5.06 -1.09
CA VAL A 70 -3.09 -4.38 -2.35
C VAL A 70 -4.24 -3.46 -2.68
N THR A 71 -3.99 -2.16 -2.70
CA THR A 71 -5.04 -1.15 -2.86
C THR A 71 -4.72 -0.11 -3.93
N ALA A 72 -5.76 0.52 -4.47
CA ALA A 72 -5.63 1.71 -5.30
C ALA A 72 -6.76 2.73 -5.06
N SER A 73 -6.61 3.94 -5.60
CA SER A 73 -7.62 5.00 -5.46
C SER A 73 -8.90 4.77 -6.27
N THR A 74 -8.83 4.02 -7.38
CA THR A 74 -9.98 3.74 -8.27
C THR A 74 -10.10 2.25 -8.58
N GLY A 75 -11.30 1.80 -8.97
CA GLY A 75 -11.54 0.39 -9.29
C GLY A 75 -10.70 -0.10 -10.47
N VAL A 76 -10.57 0.70 -11.53
CA VAL A 76 -9.76 0.34 -12.70
C VAL A 76 -8.28 0.18 -12.34
N ALA A 77 -7.74 1.09 -11.51
CA ALA A 77 -6.36 1.00 -11.05
C ALA A 77 -6.15 -0.22 -10.14
N ALA A 78 -7.10 -0.50 -9.25
CA ALA A 78 -7.04 -1.65 -8.35
C ALA A 78 -6.98 -2.97 -9.14
N VAL A 79 -7.81 -3.12 -10.17
CA VAL A 79 -7.80 -4.30 -11.05
C VAL A 79 -6.45 -4.50 -11.73
N ASN A 80 -5.79 -3.42 -12.17
CA ASN A 80 -4.49 -3.50 -12.86
C ASN A 80 -3.35 -4.07 -12.00
N ILE A 81 -3.50 -4.04 -10.67
CA ILE A 81 -2.54 -4.59 -9.71
C ILE A 81 -3.11 -5.76 -8.90
N ALA A 82 -4.23 -6.34 -9.35
CA ALA A 82 -4.93 -7.42 -8.66
C ALA A 82 -5.31 -7.10 -7.20
N GLY A 83 -5.70 -5.85 -6.95
CA GLY A 83 -6.11 -5.35 -5.65
C GLY A 83 -7.57 -4.89 -5.61
N ILE A 84 -7.93 -4.17 -4.54
CA ILE A 84 -9.23 -3.53 -4.36
C ILE A 84 -9.07 -2.02 -4.15
N THR A 85 -10.16 -1.26 -4.10
CA THR A 85 -10.04 0.17 -3.76
C THR A 85 -9.69 0.35 -2.29
N LEU A 86 -8.95 1.40 -1.94
CA LEU A 86 -8.63 1.73 -0.54
C LEU A 86 -9.89 1.87 0.31
N HIS A 87 -10.96 2.43 -0.25
CA HIS A 87 -12.27 2.56 0.40
C HIS A 87 -12.91 1.20 0.71
N ALA A 88 -12.86 0.26 -0.23
CA ALA A 88 -13.38 -1.10 -0.03
C ALA A 88 -12.55 -1.85 1.01
N PHE A 89 -11.21 -1.73 0.95
CA PHE A 89 -10.32 -2.30 1.96
C PHE A 89 -10.64 -1.74 3.35
N ALA A 90 -10.70 -0.41 3.47
CA ALA A 90 -10.92 0.27 4.74
C ALA A 90 -12.29 -0.01 5.34
N GLY A 91 -13.30 -0.35 4.53
CA GLY A 91 -14.65 -0.62 5.01
C GLY A 91 -15.46 0.64 5.35
N VAL A 92 -15.13 1.77 4.71
CA VAL A 92 -15.69 3.11 5.03
C VAL A 92 -16.72 3.62 4.01
N GLY A 93 -17.14 2.79 3.06
CA GLY A 93 -18.02 3.21 1.97
C GLY A 93 -17.38 4.31 1.12
N LEU A 94 -18.08 5.44 0.93
CA LEU A 94 -17.55 6.58 0.16
C LEU A 94 -16.46 7.40 0.88
N GLY A 95 -16.17 7.11 2.15
CA GLY A 95 -15.12 7.82 2.90
C GLY A 95 -15.47 9.27 3.26
N HIS A 96 -16.75 9.64 3.26
CA HIS A 96 -17.20 10.98 3.65
C HIS A 96 -17.35 11.11 5.16
N GLY A 97 -16.88 12.23 5.71
CA GLY A 97 -16.99 12.56 7.14
C GLY A 97 -15.63 12.89 7.76
N SER A 98 -15.63 13.12 9.08
CA SER A 98 -14.41 13.31 9.84
C SER A 98 -13.65 11.98 10.00
N ALA A 99 -12.35 12.04 10.24
CA ALA A 99 -11.53 10.86 10.54
C ALA A 99 -12.11 10.04 11.71
N SER A 100 -12.63 10.71 12.76
CA SER A 100 -13.26 10.05 13.90
C SER A 100 -14.49 9.23 13.49
N ARG A 101 -15.36 9.79 12.63
CA ARG A 101 -16.53 9.07 12.12
C ARG A 101 -16.12 7.85 11.29
N LEU A 102 -15.09 7.98 10.46
CA LEU A 102 -14.57 6.87 9.67
C LEU A 102 -13.96 5.78 10.57
N ALA A 103 -13.27 6.16 11.65
CA ALA A 103 -12.74 5.22 12.63
C ALA A 103 -13.86 4.45 13.35
N GLU A 104 -14.92 5.14 13.80
CA GLU A 104 -16.09 4.50 14.40
C GLU A 104 -16.76 3.49 13.44
N MET A 105 -16.83 3.82 12.14
CA MET A 105 -17.34 2.90 11.13
C MET A 105 -16.48 1.63 11.00
N ILE A 106 -15.15 1.77 11.10
CA ILE A 106 -14.22 0.65 11.04
C ILE A 106 -14.37 -0.22 12.30
N GLU A 107 -14.38 0.40 13.48
CA GLU A 107 -14.53 -0.30 14.77
C GLU A 107 -15.85 -1.07 14.88
N GLY A 108 -16.94 -0.47 14.37
CA GLY A 108 -18.26 -1.09 14.31
C GLY A 108 -18.39 -2.22 13.28
N ASN A 109 -17.38 -2.44 12.44
CA ASN A 109 -17.35 -3.49 11.43
C ASN A 109 -16.24 -4.51 11.75
N PRO A 110 -16.56 -5.64 12.41
CA PRO A 110 -15.56 -6.63 12.82
C PRO A 110 -14.63 -7.07 11.70
N ARG A 111 -15.16 -7.28 10.48
CA ARG A 111 -14.33 -7.68 9.33
C ARG A 111 -13.36 -6.59 8.89
N ALA A 112 -13.77 -5.33 8.93
CA ALA A 112 -12.89 -4.22 8.58
C ALA A 112 -11.84 -4.01 9.67
N ARG A 113 -12.27 -4.00 10.93
CA ARG A 113 -11.40 -3.91 12.09
C ARG A 113 -10.34 -5.01 12.09
N ASP A 114 -10.72 -6.26 11.90
CA ASP A 114 -9.79 -7.39 11.90
C ASP A 114 -8.78 -7.27 10.75
N ARG A 115 -9.21 -6.85 9.54
CA ARG A 115 -8.27 -6.54 8.44
C ARG A 115 -7.22 -5.50 8.86
N TRP A 116 -7.62 -4.42 9.53
CA TRP A 116 -6.69 -3.39 10.00
C TRP A 116 -5.76 -3.88 11.11
N LEU A 117 -6.26 -4.71 12.03
CA LEU A 117 -5.48 -5.22 13.16
C LEU A 117 -4.40 -6.21 12.72
N PHE A 118 -4.68 -7.07 11.74
CA PHE A 118 -3.74 -8.07 11.26
C PHE A 118 -2.85 -7.58 10.11
N LEU A 119 -3.13 -6.40 9.55
CA LEU A 119 -2.39 -5.84 8.43
C LEU A 119 -0.89 -5.69 8.75
N GLN A 120 -0.04 -6.33 7.94
CA GLN A 120 1.41 -6.14 7.97
C GLN A 120 1.88 -5.19 6.88
N VAL A 121 1.27 -5.23 5.69
CA VAL A 121 1.69 -4.43 4.54
C VAL A 121 0.49 -3.81 3.82
N LEU A 122 0.52 -2.50 3.63
CA LEU A 122 -0.46 -1.76 2.82
C LEU A 122 0.21 -1.17 1.58
N ILE A 123 -0.20 -1.64 0.41
CA ILE A 123 0.20 -1.11 -0.89
C ILE A 123 -0.90 -0.18 -1.40
N ILE A 124 -0.51 1.01 -1.85
CA ILE A 124 -1.42 2.01 -2.41
C ILE A 124 -0.88 2.47 -3.77
N ASP A 125 -1.57 2.09 -4.85
CA ASP A 125 -1.28 2.57 -6.20
C ASP A 125 -2.23 3.71 -6.62
N GLU A 126 -1.76 4.54 -7.56
CA GLU A 126 -2.39 5.75 -8.06
C GLU A 126 -2.53 6.94 -7.08
N LYS A 127 -2.42 8.13 -7.67
CA LYS A 127 -2.47 9.52 -7.13
C LYS A 127 -2.58 9.74 -5.60
N PHE A 128 -1.64 9.24 -4.81
CA PHE A 128 -1.29 9.82 -3.50
C PHE A 128 -0.44 11.09 -3.62
N TYR A 129 0.01 11.43 -4.84
CA TYR A 129 0.84 12.60 -5.05
C TYR A 129 0.18 13.88 -4.55
N LYS A 130 -1.14 14.00 -4.51
CA LYS A 130 -1.78 15.21 -3.96
C LYS A 130 -1.58 15.31 -2.45
N LEU A 131 -1.72 14.20 -1.72
CA LEU A 131 -1.41 14.18 -0.29
C LEU A 131 0.08 14.41 -0.04
N VAL A 132 0.95 13.77 -0.83
CA VAL A 132 2.41 13.96 -0.73
C VAL A 132 2.82 15.37 -1.15
N ASP A 133 2.16 15.97 -2.13
CA ASP A 133 2.34 17.35 -2.57
C ASP A 133 1.84 18.33 -1.51
N ASP A 134 0.74 18.02 -0.82
CA ASP A 134 0.24 18.80 0.30
C ASP A 134 1.14 18.65 1.55
N ILE A 135 1.75 17.48 1.78
CA ILE A 135 2.84 17.30 2.78
C ILE A 135 4.05 18.15 2.39
N ARG A 136 4.51 18.04 1.15
CA ARG A 136 5.72 18.71 0.65
C ARG A 136 5.57 20.23 0.59
N ASN A 137 4.38 20.72 0.27
CA ASN A 137 4.08 22.15 0.15
C ASN A 137 3.50 22.74 1.45
N GLY A 138 3.53 22.00 2.56
CA GLY A 138 3.06 22.49 3.87
C GLY A 138 1.57 22.85 3.91
N ARG A 139 0.74 22.23 3.06
CA ARG A 139 -0.71 22.45 3.01
C ARG A 139 -1.50 21.52 3.93
N LEU A 140 -0.85 20.54 4.55
CA LEU A 140 -1.48 19.76 5.61
C LEU A 140 -1.53 20.57 6.91
N SER A 141 -2.66 20.49 7.61
CA SER A 141 -2.75 21.07 8.95
C SER A 141 -1.78 20.35 9.88
N GLU A 142 -1.18 21.11 10.82
CA GLU A 142 -0.36 20.58 11.92
C GLU A 142 -1.07 19.43 12.66
N GLU A 143 -2.40 19.49 12.76
CA GLU A 143 -3.21 18.45 13.38
C GLU A 143 -3.19 17.13 12.58
N LEU A 144 -3.19 17.18 11.24
CA LEU A 144 -3.14 15.97 10.42
C LEU A 144 -1.72 15.39 10.36
N LEU A 145 -0.69 16.26 10.35
CA LEU A 145 0.71 15.84 10.48
C LEU A 145 0.97 15.16 11.82
N ALA A 146 0.49 15.72 12.93
CA ALA A 146 0.60 15.11 14.24
C ALA A 146 -0.13 13.75 14.34
N LYS A 147 -1.29 13.60 13.67
CA LYS A 147 -1.99 12.31 13.58
C LYS A 147 -1.22 11.29 12.74
N LEU A 148 -0.64 11.72 11.62
CA LEU A 148 0.21 10.85 10.79
C LEU A 148 1.47 10.44 11.53
N ASP A 149 2.13 11.35 12.24
CA ASP A 149 3.31 11.07 13.07
C ASP A 149 2.96 10.13 14.24
N ALA A 150 1.82 10.32 14.88
CA ALA A 150 1.34 9.45 15.97
C ALA A 150 0.97 8.04 15.49
N LEU A 151 0.53 7.90 14.24
CA LEU A 151 0.30 6.60 13.58
C LEU A 151 1.60 6.03 13.00
N SER A 152 2.61 6.88 12.78
CA SER A 152 3.92 6.45 12.30
C SER A 152 4.65 5.74 13.44
N ARG A 153 5.19 4.57 13.14
CA ARG A 153 6.25 4.01 13.99
C ARG A 153 7.51 4.81 13.68
N THR A 154 8.24 5.28 14.68
CA THR A 154 9.54 5.92 14.45
C THR A 154 10.48 4.91 13.81
N VAL A 155 10.67 5.01 12.50
CA VAL A 155 11.63 4.17 11.77
C VAL A 155 12.96 4.92 11.72
N ILE A 156 13.88 4.54 12.61
CA ILE A 156 15.26 5.02 12.57
C ILE A 156 16.02 4.07 11.64
N TYR A 157 16.28 4.52 10.42
CA TYR A 157 17.10 3.74 9.49
C TYR A 157 18.57 3.79 9.94
N PRO A 158 19.32 2.66 9.90
CA PRO A 158 20.72 2.61 10.34
C PRO A 158 21.67 3.56 9.59
N ASP A 159 21.25 4.02 8.41
CA ASP A 159 21.96 4.99 7.57
C ASP A 159 21.64 6.45 7.93
N GLY A 160 20.80 6.69 8.95
CA GLY A 160 20.40 8.01 9.42
C GLY A 160 19.43 8.75 8.49
N ARG A 161 19.00 8.13 7.37
CA ARG A 161 18.10 8.75 6.39
C ARG A 161 16.67 8.66 6.86
N ARG A 162 15.85 9.68 6.60
CA ARG A 162 14.40 9.62 6.88
C ARG A 162 13.65 8.97 5.72
N PRO A 163 12.43 8.42 5.93
CA PRO A 163 11.63 7.88 4.83
C PRO A 163 11.15 9.04 3.96
N THR A 164 11.98 9.44 2.98
CA THR A 164 11.69 10.31 1.82
C THR A 164 12.95 10.82 1.11
N GLU A 165 14.16 10.52 1.60
CA GLU A 165 15.40 10.96 0.94
C GLU A 165 15.79 10.01 -0.20
N LEU A 166 15.24 10.27 -1.39
CA LEU A 166 15.97 10.15 -2.66
C LEU A 166 16.49 11.52 -3.06
#